data_AF-A0A1D7XDM3-F1
#
_entry.id   AF-A0A1D7XDM3-F1
#
_cell.length_a   1.000
_cell.length_b   1.000
_cell.length_c   1.000
_cell.angle_alpha   90.00
_cell.angle_beta   90.00
_cell.angle_gamma   90.00
#
_symmetry.space_group_name_H-M   'P 1'
#
loop_
_entity.id
_entity.type
_entity.pdbx_description
1 polymer ?
#
loop_
_entity_poly.entity_id
_entity_poly.type
_entity_poly.pdbx_seq_one_letter_code
_entity_poly.pdbx_strand_id
1 'polypeptide(L)' 'MLYGPVIKDVAHEMFGDGIMSAIDMKLDLKKVEEHGAERAEFTFNGKWLPYRRF' A
#
# COMPACT_ATOMS: atom_id res chain seq x y z
N MET A 1 -7.72 -12.07 4.27
CA MET A 1 -7.23 -10.70 3.99
C MET A 1 -8.26 -9.71 4.52
N LEU A 2 -8.21 -9.38 5.81
CA LEU A 2 -9.23 -8.55 6.45
C LEU A 2 -9.14 -7.07 6.04
N TYR A 3 -7.92 -6.59 5.75
CA TYR A 3 -7.65 -5.16 5.51
C TYR A 3 -7.69 -4.73 4.04
N GLY A 4 -7.72 -5.67 3.09
CA GLY A 4 -7.70 -5.35 1.66
C GLY A 4 -8.82 -4.38 1.22
N PRO A 5 -10.09 -4.62 1.60
CA PRO A 5 -11.19 -3.71 1.27
C PRO A 5 -11.03 -2.32 1.89
N VAL A 6 -10.59 -2.25 3.16
CA VAL A 6 -10.43 -0.99 3.89
C VAL A 6 -9.28 -0.16 3.29
N ILE A 7 -8.14 -0.80 2.98
CA ILE A 7 -7.00 -0.11 2.37
C ILE A 7 -7.37 0.43 0.98
N LYS A 8 -8.17 -0.32 0.21
CA LYS A 8 -8.67 0.15 -1.09
C LYS A 8 -9.55 1.39 -0.92
N ASP A 9 -10.47 1.36 0.03
CA ASP A 9 -11.42 2.46 0.27
C ASP A 9 -10.67 3.76 0.65
N VAL A 10 -9.77 3.67 1.63
CA VAL A 10 -8.92 4.80 2.05
C VAL A 10 -8.06 5.32 0.89
N ALA A 11 -7.50 4.43 0.07
CA ALA A 11 -6.72 4.85 -1.09
C ALA A 11 -7.59 5.56 -2.15
N HIS A 12 -8.84 5.13 -2.34
CA HIS A 12 -9.80 5.78 -3.24
C HIS A 12 -10.27 7.14 -2.70
N GLU A 13 -10.41 7.30 -1.39
CA GLU A 13 -10.68 8.60 -0.76
C GLU A 13 -9.52 9.59 -0.93
N MET A 14 -8.27 9.11 -0.81
CA MET A 14 -7.09 9.98 -0.89
C MET A 14 -6.64 10.30 -2.32
N PHE A 15 -6.67 9.32 -3.22
CA PHE A 15 -6.09 9.43 -4.56
C PHE A 15 -7.11 9.34 -5.70
N GLY A 16 -8.39 9.13 -5.37
CA GLY A 16 -9.47 8.96 -6.35
C GLY A 16 -9.50 7.56 -6.97
N ASP A 17 -10.31 7.42 -8.03
CA ASP A 17 -10.53 6.15 -8.72
C ASP A 17 -9.25 5.70 -9.45
N GLY A 18 -8.63 4.62 -8.99
CA GLY A 18 -7.37 4.12 -9.54
C GLY A 18 -6.88 2.85 -8.86
N ILE A 19 -5.67 2.41 -9.27
CA ILE A 19 -4.95 1.30 -8.66
C ILE A 19 -3.49 1.66 -8.41
N MET A 20 -2.91 1.06 -7.37
CA MET A 20 -1.46 1.05 -7.19
C MET A 20 -0.83 0.08 -8.18
N SER A 21 0.12 0.55 -8.99
CA SER A 21 0.89 -0.30 -9.90
C SER A 21 1.71 -1.32 -9.11
N ALA A 22 1.62 -2.60 -9.49
CA ALA A 22 2.47 -3.66 -8.95
C ALA A 22 3.78 -3.85 -9.75
N ILE A 23 3.92 -3.15 -10.89
CA ILE A 23 5.11 -3.19 -11.76
C ILE A 23 6.07 -2.07 -11.37
N ASP A 24 5.53 -0.86 -11.21
CA ASP A 24 6.27 0.32 -10.78
C ASP A 24 6.07 0.50 -9.27
N MET A 25 6.57 -0.47 -8.51
CA MET A 25 6.54 -0.44 -7.04
C MET A 25 7.89 -0.79 -6.43
N LYS A 26 8.13 -0.23 -5.25
CA LYS A 26 9.23 -0.59 -4.36
C LYS A 26 8.65 -1.23 -3.11
N LEU A 27 9.19 -2.39 -2.75
CA LEU A 27 8.90 -3.09 -1.52
C LEU A 27 10.15 -3.06 -0.66
N ASP A 28 10.00 -2.54 0.55
CA ASP A 28 11.06 -2.50 1.55
C ASP A 28 10.60 -3.28 2.77
N LEU A 29 11.43 -4.23 3.20
CA LEU A 29 11.17 -5.09 4.36
C LEU A 29 12.26 -4.84 5.39
N LYS A 30 11.84 -4.39 6.57
CA LYS A 30 12.75 -4.14 7.69
C LYS A 30 12.30 -4.91 8.91
N LYS A 31 13.29 -5.43 9.64
CA LYS A 31 13.08 -5.97 10.98
C LYS A 31 13.26 -4.82 11.97
N VAL A 32 12.22 -4.53 12.73
CA VAL A 32 12.21 -3.46 13.73
C VAL A 32 11.90 -4.06 15.09
N GLU A 33 12.63 -3.65 16.13
CA GLU A 33 12.34 -4.05 17.51
C GLU A 33 11.49 -2.98 18.15
N GLU A 34 10.26 -3.32 18.53
CA GLU A 34 9.34 -2.37 19.14
C GLU A 34 8.69 -3.01 20.38
N HIS A 35 8.83 -2.36 21.53
CA HIS A 35 8.41 -2.87 22.84
C HIS A 35 9.01 -4.25 23.22
N GLY A 36 10.25 -4.52 22.82
CA GLY A 36 10.94 -5.77 23.14
C GLY A 36 10.46 -6.98 22.32
N ALA A 37 9.64 -6.75 21.29
CA ALA A 37 9.23 -7.77 20.34
C ALA A 37 9.76 -7.45 18.94
N GLU A 38 10.16 -8.49 18.21
CA GLU A 38 10.60 -8.37 16.82
C GLU A 38 9.38 -8.20 15.92
N ARG A 39 9.31 -7.07 15.21
CA ARG A 39 8.28 -6.74 14.23
C ARG A 39 8.86 -6.71 12.82
N ALA A 40 8.04 -7.11 11.86
CA ALA A 40 8.35 -6.99 10.44
C ALA A 40 7.59 -5.78 9.88
N GLU A 41 8.33 -4.76 9.46
CA GLU A 41 7.79 -3.59 8.79
C GLU A 41 7.85 -3.81 7.28
N PHE A 42 6.68 -3.74 6.64
CA PHE A 42 6.56 -3.79 5.18
C PHE A 42 6.14 -2.42 4.67
N THR A 43 7.00 -1.80 3.87
CA THR A 43 6.68 -0.55 3.18
C THR A 43 6.44 -0.84 1.70
N PHE A 44 5.22 -0.56 1.23
CA PHE A 44 4.84 -0.64 -0.18
C PHE A 44 4.73 0.76 -0.76
N ASN A 45 5.57 1.07 -1.75
CA ASN A 45 5.54 2.35 -2.45
C ASN A 45 5.34 2.07 -3.94
N GLY A 46 4.10 2.11 -4.39
CA GLY A 46 3.73 1.91 -5.79
C GLY A 46 3.16 3.18 -6.42
N LYS A 47 3.44 3.37 -7.71
CA LYS A 47 2.87 4.48 -8.47
C LYS A 47 1.34 4.34 -8.56
N TRP A 48 0.62 5.41 -8.22
CA TRP A 48 -0.83 5.46 -8.41
C TRP A 48 -1.19 5.65 -9.89
N LEU A 49 -2.04 4.78 -10.40
CA LEU A 49 -2.54 4.81 -11.77
C LEU A 49 -4.04 5.14 -11.72
N PRO A 50 -4.42 6.41 -11.95
CA PRO A 50 -5.82 6.80 -12.01
C PRO A 50 -6.49 6.14 -13.21
N TYR A 51 -7.73 5.68 -13.02
CA TYR A 51 -8.52 5.15 -14.12
C TYR A 51 -8.93 6.31 -15.04
N ARG A 52 -8.42 6.31 -16.27
CA ARG A 52 -8.94 7.21 -17.31
C ARG A 52 -10.29 6.68 -17.78
N ARG A 53 -11.34 7.47 -17.58
CA ARG A 53 -12.59 7.30 -18.33
C ARG A 53 -12.32 7.79 -19.76
N PHE A 54 -12.38 6.84 -20.69
CA PHE A 54 -12.33 7.08 -22.13
C PHE A 54 -13.60 7.79 -22.59
#